data_AF-A0A1C5MKI5-F1
#
_entry.id   AF-A0A1C5MKI5-F1
#
_cell.length_a   1.000
_cell.length_b   1.000
_cell.length_c   1.000
_cell.angle_alpha   90.00
_cell.angle_beta   90.00
_cell.angle_gamma   90.00
#
_symmetry.space_group_name_H-M   'P 1'
#
loop_
_entity.id
_entity.type
_entity.pdbx_description
1 polymer ?
#
loop_
_entity_poly.entity_id
_entity_poly.type
_entity_poly.pdbx_seq_one_letter_code
_entity_poly.pdbx_strand_id
1 'polypeptide(L)'
;MDGIIASRTEEISDEEWATVNEFNREMVQDYLDNQADLSAKTKPAYKSGLRIFFTWVRDNLKDKDFTLIKKKEFQKYLNWLTNRGMSDSAIKFKKSAVSTFCNYVMMMYEEEYPTFRNFTVGLKVVQTGYVHEKVPLTPDEYIALCEELERREEWQKLAYLVFSYSTGCRRAEARQLLKEVVDYPAKEKEIKIIDENGKETTAVSKQYHTHNIRCKGHSVVGKVRKLKFGDDAMHWLKKWLEVRGDDDCPYMFVVKQKDGETRQVGEGVFNDWCSGLFTQIVGRRVHPHLFRESRATNLVVYEHKSAEVAQKLLGHNDVSTTKNHYIIKSDEDDESDEAFI
;
A
#
# COMPACT_ATOMS: atom_id res chain seq x y z
N MET A 1 20.35 -11.51 -15.67
CA MET A 1 19.15 -11.78 -14.86
C MET A 1 17.99 -11.83 -15.83
N ASP A 2 17.26 -12.93 -15.87
CA ASP A 2 16.32 -13.23 -16.95
C ASP A 2 14.99 -12.46 -16.84
N GLY A 3 14.98 -11.31 -16.16
CA GLY A 3 13.78 -10.48 -15.99
C GLY A 3 12.72 -11.04 -15.03
N ILE A 4 12.91 -12.25 -14.49
CA ILE A 4 11.93 -12.92 -13.63
C ILE A 4 12.19 -12.55 -12.16
N ILE A 5 11.16 -11.97 -11.51
CA ILE A 5 11.18 -11.67 -10.07
C ILE A 5 11.24 -12.99 -9.29
N ALA A 6 12.16 -13.07 -8.32
CA ALA A 6 12.28 -14.21 -7.43
C ALA A 6 10.92 -14.59 -6.81
N SER A 7 10.66 -15.89 -6.70
CA SER A 7 9.52 -16.38 -5.91
C SER A 7 9.63 -15.88 -4.46
N ARG A 8 8.47 -15.72 -3.81
CA ARG A 8 8.44 -15.36 -2.39
C ARG A 8 9.26 -16.39 -1.61
N THR A 9 10.26 -15.92 -0.87
CA THR A 9 11.06 -16.78 0.00
C THR A 9 10.16 -17.39 1.07
N GLU A 10 10.33 -18.69 1.32
CA GLU A 10 9.67 -19.34 2.45
C GLU A 10 10.00 -18.60 3.74
N GLU A 11 9.00 -18.54 4.62
CA GLU A 11 9.18 -17.90 5.91
C GLU A 11 10.08 -18.78 6.77
N ILE A 12 11.14 -18.19 7.33
CA ILE A 12 12.04 -18.90 8.24
C ILE A 12 11.24 -19.38 9.45
N SER A 13 11.08 -20.69 9.56
CA SER A 13 10.31 -21.33 10.64
C SER A 13 10.95 -21.06 12.00
N ASP A 14 10.19 -21.23 13.08
CA ASP A 14 10.75 -21.08 14.43
C ASP A 14 11.81 -22.16 14.74
N GLU A 15 11.66 -23.36 14.16
CA GLU A 15 12.64 -24.45 14.23
C GLU A 15 13.94 -24.10 13.52
N GLU A 16 13.85 -23.58 12.28
CA GLU A 16 15.02 -23.13 11.55
C GLU A 16 15.69 -21.96 12.28
N TRP A 17 14.89 -21.01 12.77
CA TRP A 17 15.39 -19.88 13.53
C TRP A 17 16.14 -20.33 14.78
N ALA A 18 15.68 -21.35 15.50
CA ALA A 18 16.32 -21.84 16.72
C ALA A 18 17.77 -22.34 16.51
N THR A 19 18.15 -22.71 15.28
CA THR A 19 19.50 -23.17 14.94
C THR A 19 20.51 -22.05 14.67
N VAL A 20 20.07 -20.80 14.64
CA VAL A 20 20.93 -19.62 14.49
C VAL A 20 21.62 -19.32 15.82
N ASN A 21 22.83 -18.75 15.77
CA ASN A 21 23.62 -18.28 16.90
C ASN A 21 22.75 -17.65 17.99
N GLU A 22 22.80 -18.22 19.19
CA GLU A 22 21.92 -17.84 20.30
C GLU A 22 22.01 -16.35 20.64
N PHE A 23 23.23 -15.82 20.76
CA PHE A 23 23.44 -14.41 21.05
C PHE A 23 22.84 -13.49 19.97
N ASN A 24 22.98 -13.83 18.69
CA ASN A 24 22.33 -13.09 17.61
C ASN A 24 20.78 -13.13 17.74
N ARG A 25 20.21 -14.28 18.14
CA ARG A 25 18.75 -14.42 18.32
C ARG A 25 18.23 -13.57 19.47
N GLU A 26 18.93 -13.60 20.60
CA GLU A 26 18.60 -12.82 21.80
C GLU A 26 18.63 -11.32 21.50
N MET A 27 19.69 -10.84 20.85
CA MET A 27 19.80 -9.42 20.48
C MET A 27 18.71 -8.98 19.50
N VAL A 28 18.33 -9.85 18.55
CA VAL A 28 17.21 -9.57 17.65
C VAL A 28 15.88 -9.50 18.41
N GLN A 29 15.66 -10.40 19.37
CA GLN A 29 14.44 -10.40 20.17
C GLN A 29 14.35 -9.14 21.04
N ASP A 30 15.45 -8.77 21.71
CA ASP A 30 15.54 -7.56 22.51
C ASP A 30 15.31 -6.30 21.65
N TYR A 31 15.94 -6.21 20.48
CA TYR A 31 15.65 -5.13 19.52
C TYR A 31 14.16 -5.04 19.22
N LEU A 32 13.54 -6.15 18.82
CA LEU A 32 12.12 -6.21 18.43
C LEU A 32 11.18 -5.84 19.57
N ASP A 33 11.52 -6.16 20.82
CA ASP A 33 10.72 -5.83 22.00
C ASP A 33 10.82 -4.37 22.41
N ASN A 34 11.95 -3.73 22.12
CA ASN A 34 12.15 -2.30 22.32
C ASN A 34 11.60 -1.41 21.18
N GLN A 35 10.96 -1.99 20.14
CA GLN A 35 10.34 -1.26 19.04
C GLN A 35 8.84 -0.96 19.25
N ALA A 36 8.49 -0.27 20.35
CA ALA A 36 7.10 0.01 20.72
C ALA A 36 6.35 0.97 19.75
N ASP A 37 7.09 1.77 18.99
CA ASP A 37 6.59 2.77 18.05
C ASP A 37 6.26 2.18 16.65
N LEU A 38 6.66 0.93 16.39
CA LEU A 38 6.37 0.25 15.14
C LEU A 38 4.91 -0.17 15.03
N SER A 39 4.36 -0.11 13.82
CA SER A 39 3.00 -0.60 13.56
C SER A 39 2.92 -2.13 13.67
N ALA A 40 1.73 -2.66 13.94
CA ALA A 40 1.46 -4.10 14.01
C ALA A 40 1.92 -4.90 12.78
N LYS A 41 2.01 -4.27 11.60
CA LYS A 41 2.51 -4.90 10.36
C LYS A 41 4.01 -4.71 10.15
N THR A 42 4.62 -3.72 10.81
CA THR A 42 6.04 -3.39 10.65
C THR A 42 6.91 -4.34 11.46
N LYS A 43 6.57 -4.63 12.73
CA LYS A 43 7.35 -5.54 13.59
C LYS A 43 7.53 -6.95 12.97
N PRO A 44 6.49 -7.62 12.44
CA PRO A 44 6.65 -8.89 11.75
C PRO A 44 7.53 -8.83 10.49
N ALA A 45 7.44 -7.72 9.73
CA ALA A 45 8.28 -7.54 8.54
C ALA A 45 9.77 -7.42 8.91
N TYR A 46 10.09 -6.66 9.97
CA TYR A 46 11.46 -6.54 10.48
C TYR A 46 11.96 -7.86 11.06
N LYS A 47 11.12 -8.58 11.82
CA LYS A 47 11.41 -9.95 12.30
C LYS A 47 11.79 -10.86 11.13
N SER A 48 10.98 -10.92 10.08
CA SER A 48 11.26 -11.71 8.87
C SER A 48 12.56 -11.26 8.18
N GLY A 49 12.78 -9.95 8.04
CA GLY A 49 14.00 -9.40 7.44
C GLY A 49 15.28 -9.78 8.19
N LEU A 50 15.26 -9.69 9.52
CA LEU A 50 16.38 -10.04 10.39
C LEU A 50 16.63 -11.55 10.42
N ARG A 51 15.56 -12.36 10.51
CA ARG A 51 15.68 -13.82 10.44
C ARG A 51 16.36 -14.28 9.17
N ILE A 52 15.96 -13.73 8.02
CA ILE A 52 16.57 -14.06 6.72
C ILE A 52 18.07 -13.70 6.70
N PHE A 53 18.45 -12.54 7.26
CA PHE A 53 19.86 -12.15 7.33
C PHE A 53 20.67 -13.09 8.22
N PHE A 54 20.21 -13.36 9.44
CA PHE A 54 20.98 -14.18 10.38
C PHE A 54 21.00 -15.67 10.03
N THR A 55 19.95 -16.17 9.38
CA THR A 55 19.97 -17.50 8.74
C THR A 55 21.04 -17.54 7.63
N TRP A 56 21.14 -16.49 6.81
CA TRP A 56 22.20 -16.39 5.81
C TRP A 56 23.60 -16.33 6.45
N VAL A 57 23.75 -15.65 7.60
CA VAL A 57 25.01 -15.62 8.39
C VAL A 57 25.38 -17.02 8.90
N ARG A 58 24.41 -17.78 9.44
CA ARG A 58 24.58 -19.19 9.82
C ARG A 58 25.17 -20.00 8.66
N ASP A 59 24.51 -19.94 7.51
CA ASP A 59 24.82 -20.78 6.35
C ASP A 59 26.11 -20.38 5.62
N ASN A 60 26.46 -19.10 5.61
CA ASN A 60 27.52 -18.57 4.74
C ASN A 60 28.73 -18.00 5.49
N LEU A 61 28.58 -17.66 6.78
CA LEU A 61 29.62 -17.04 7.60
C LEU A 61 29.97 -17.85 8.86
N LYS A 62 29.61 -19.14 8.89
CA LYS A 62 29.85 -20.05 10.03
C LYS A 62 29.20 -19.55 11.32
N ASP A 63 27.96 -19.08 11.21
CA ASP A 63 27.11 -18.66 12.33
C ASP A 63 27.78 -17.64 13.27
N LYS A 64 28.50 -16.72 12.64
CA LYS A 64 29.29 -15.70 13.33
C LYS A 64 28.41 -14.76 14.14
N ASP A 65 28.91 -14.38 15.31
CA ASP A 65 28.45 -13.24 16.10
C ASP A 65 28.36 -11.95 15.25
N PHE A 66 27.24 -11.23 15.37
CA PHE A 66 26.99 -10.02 14.60
C PHE A 66 28.01 -8.90 14.83
N THR A 67 28.63 -8.84 16.02
CA THR A 67 29.67 -7.87 16.39
C THR A 67 30.94 -8.04 15.55
N LEU A 68 31.16 -9.25 15.01
CA LEU A 68 32.33 -9.61 14.21
C LEU A 68 32.06 -9.56 12.69
N ILE A 69 30.83 -9.25 12.27
CA ILE A 69 30.45 -9.15 10.86
C ILE A 69 31.08 -7.91 10.24
N LYS A 70 31.79 -8.10 9.13
CA LYS A 70 32.46 -7.02 8.41
C LYS A 70 31.58 -6.50 7.27
N LYS A 71 31.75 -5.22 6.93
CA LYS A 71 31.06 -4.56 5.81
C LYS A 71 31.15 -5.33 4.47
N LYS A 72 32.32 -5.93 4.18
CA LYS A 72 32.51 -6.78 2.98
C LYS A 72 31.65 -8.04 2.98
N GLU A 73 31.33 -8.59 4.15
CA GLU A 73 30.50 -9.79 4.30
C GLU A 73 29.03 -9.43 4.14
N PHE A 74 28.62 -8.27 4.65
CA PHE A 74 27.28 -7.74 4.37
C PHE A 74 27.08 -7.40 2.89
N GLN A 75 28.12 -6.92 2.18
CA GLN A 75 28.04 -6.76 0.73
C GLN A 75 27.80 -8.11 0.01
N LYS A 76 28.37 -9.22 0.50
CA LYS A 76 28.09 -10.56 -0.04
C LYS A 76 26.62 -10.94 0.15
N TYR A 77 26.02 -10.59 1.29
CA TYR A 77 24.58 -10.77 1.51
C TYR A 77 23.73 -9.98 0.51
N LEU A 78 24.05 -8.70 0.27
CA LEU A 78 23.34 -7.90 -0.74
C LEU A 78 23.49 -8.49 -2.15
N ASN A 79 24.69 -8.97 -2.51
CA ASN A 79 24.93 -9.63 -3.79
C ASN A 79 24.15 -10.94 -3.90
N TRP A 80 24.05 -11.71 -2.82
CA TRP A 80 23.23 -12.93 -2.78
C TRP A 80 21.75 -12.62 -3.00
N LEU A 81 21.19 -11.60 -2.33
CA LEU A 81 19.81 -11.16 -2.58
C LEU A 81 19.59 -10.72 -4.04
N THR A 82 20.57 -10.01 -4.60
CA THR A 82 20.58 -9.52 -5.98
C THR A 82 20.58 -10.70 -6.96
N ASN A 83 21.47 -11.66 -6.77
CA ASN A 83 21.59 -12.86 -7.61
C ASN A 83 20.37 -13.78 -7.52
N ARG A 84 19.64 -13.75 -6.40
CA ARG A 84 18.35 -14.44 -6.27
C ARG A 84 17.24 -13.82 -7.13
N GLY A 85 17.44 -12.63 -7.71
CA GLY A 85 16.41 -11.93 -8.49
C GLY A 85 15.44 -11.11 -7.64
N MET A 86 15.83 -10.70 -6.43
CA MET A 86 15.00 -9.86 -5.57
C MET A 86 14.90 -8.43 -6.11
N SER A 87 13.75 -7.77 -5.94
CA SER A 87 13.59 -6.36 -6.32
C SER A 87 14.44 -5.42 -5.48
N ASP A 88 14.89 -4.32 -6.09
CA ASP A 88 15.66 -3.27 -5.43
C ASP A 88 15.02 -2.79 -4.11
N SER A 89 13.69 -2.66 -4.10
CA SER A 89 12.88 -2.23 -2.96
C SER A 89 12.88 -3.26 -1.82
N ALA A 90 12.82 -4.55 -2.16
CA ALA A 90 12.92 -5.61 -1.17
C ALA A 90 14.35 -5.74 -0.60
N ILE A 91 15.38 -5.56 -1.43
CA ILE A 91 16.78 -5.52 -0.98
C ILE A 91 17.02 -4.30 -0.07
N LYS A 92 16.52 -3.11 -0.46
CA LYS A 92 16.56 -1.89 0.37
C LYS A 92 15.89 -2.11 1.71
N PHE A 93 14.72 -2.76 1.74
CA PHE A 93 14.04 -3.10 3.00
C PHE A 93 14.89 -4.02 3.88
N LYS A 94 15.40 -5.14 3.33
CA LYS A 94 16.24 -6.07 4.11
C LYS A 94 17.52 -5.41 4.64
N LYS A 95 18.14 -4.56 3.82
CA LYS A 95 19.26 -3.72 4.26
C LYS A 95 18.85 -2.79 5.41
N SER A 96 17.71 -2.11 5.27
CA SER A 96 17.20 -1.20 6.29
C SER A 96 16.90 -1.91 7.61
N ALA A 97 16.32 -3.12 7.56
CA ALA A 97 16.04 -3.91 8.75
C ALA A 97 17.31 -4.18 9.57
N VAL A 98 18.38 -4.64 8.90
CA VAL A 98 19.68 -4.89 9.54
C VAL A 98 20.33 -3.57 10.00
N SER A 99 20.22 -2.50 9.21
CA SER A 99 20.75 -1.19 9.60
C SER A 99 20.11 -0.64 10.87
N THR A 100 18.78 -0.74 11.00
CA THR A 100 18.07 -0.26 12.20
C THR A 100 18.42 -1.11 13.41
N PHE A 101 18.55 -2.43 13.24
CA PHE A 101 19.07 -3.31 14.29
C PHE A 101 20.49 -2.90 14.73
N CYS A 102 21.43 -2.67 13.80
CA CYS A 102 22.78 -2.22 14.18
C CYS A 102 22.77 -0.85 14.87
N ASN A 103 21.93 0.08 14.45
CA ASN A 103 21.80 1.39 15.11
C ASN A 103 21.24 1.26 16.52
N TYR A 104 20.30 0.34 16.73
CA TYR A 104 19.80 0.02 18.07
C TYR A 104 20.91 -0.47 18.97
N VAL A 105 21.73 -1.43 18.51
CA VAL A 105 22.88 -1.92 19.30
C VAL A 105 23.86 -0.78 19.62
N MET A 106 24.20 0.05 18.63
CA MET A 106 25.11 1.19 18.86
C MET A 106 24.59 2.18 19.90
N MET A 107 23.26 2.33 20.04
CA MET A 107 22.64 3.32 20.93
C MET A 107 22.36 2.75 22.32
N MET A 108 21.86 1.51 22.39
CA MET A 108 21.41 0.90 23.65
C MET A 108 22.49 0.09 24.35
N TYR A 109 23.52 -0.35 23.61
CA TYR A 109 24.61 -1.18 24.13
C TYR A 109 25.97 -0.52 23.89
N GLU A 110 26.04 0.81 23.96
CA GLU A 110 27.27 1.58 23.75
C GLU A 110 28.34 1.23 24.79
N GLU A 111 27.93 0.97 26.05
CA GLU A 111 28.85 0.63 27.14
C GLU A 111 29.46 -0.76 26.96
N GLU A 112 28.67 -1.74 26.53
CA GLU A 112 29.12 -3.12 26.28
C GLU A 112 29.91 -3.24 24.97
N TYR A 113 29.52 -2.49 23.93
CA TYR A 113 30.12 -2.57 22.60
C TYR A 113 30.58 -1.20 22.05
N PRO A 114 31.49 -0.50 22.73
CA PRO A 114 31.89 0.88 22.39
C PRO A 114 32.57 1.02 21.03
N THR A 115 33.13 -0.08 20.50
CA THR A 115 33.80 -0.12 19.20
C THR A 115 32.91 -0.65 18.07
N PHE A 116 31.70 -1.12 18.37
CA PHE A 116 30.77 -1.61 17.36
C PHE A 116 30.31 -0.47 16.45
N ARG A 117 30.31 -0.72 15.14
CA ARG A 117 29.87 0.24 14.13
C ARG A 117 28.95 -0.47 13.15
N ASN A 118 27.92 0.23 12.71
CA ASN A 118 26.96 -0.29 11.75
C ASN A 118 27.64 -0.62 10.40
N PHE A 119 27.79 -1.91 10.12
CA PHE A 119 28.46 -2.43 8.93
C PHE A 119 27.65 -2.27 7.63
N THR A 120 26.42 -1.76 7.70
CA THR A 120 25.54 -1.56 6.53
C THR A 120 25.69 -0.17 5.88
N VAL A 121 26.29 0.80 6.61
CA VAL A 121 26.39 2.21 6.21
C VAL A 121 27.24 2.37 4.95
N GLY A 122 26.77 3.20 4.01
CA GLY A 122 27.48 3.53 2.78
C GLY A 122 27.47 2.44 1.69
N LEU A 123 26.75 1.32 1.89
CA LEU A 123 26.58 0.31 0.85
C LEU A 123 25.45 0.69 -0.10
N LYS A 124 25.67 0.55 -1.42
CA LYS A 124 24.65 0.82 -2.43
C LYS A 124 23.92 -0.47 -2.78
N VAL A 125 22.60 -0.36 -2.99
CA VAL A 125 21.77 -1.46 -3.51
C VAL A 125 21.77 -1.36 -5.03
N VAL A 126 22.01 -2.48 -5.71
CA VAL A 126 21.96 -2.56 -7.18
C VAL A 126 20.54 -2.27 -7.66
N GLN A 127 20.41 -1.40 -8.66
CA GLN A 127 19.13 -1.17 -9.31
C GLN A 127 18.82 -2.37 -10.21
N THR A 128 17.67 -2.99 -9.98
CA THR A 128 17.30 -4.24 -10.64
C THR A 128 16.36 -4.02 -11.83
N GLY A 129 15.91 -2.79 -12.09
CA GLY A 129 15.00 -2.45 -13.19
C GLY A 129 13.55 -2.95 -13.03
N TYR A 130 13.23 -3.67 -11.95
CA TYR A 130 11.91 -4.27 -11.71
C TYR A 130 10.87 -3.25 -11.23
N VAL A 131 10.48 -2.32 -12.10
CA VAL A 131 9.38 -1.38 -11.83
C VAL A 131 8.29 -1.64 -12.85
N HIS A 132 7.12 -2.07 -12.38
CA HIS A 132 5.95 -2.10 -13.25
C HIS A 132 5.57 -0.67 -13.59
N GLU A 133 5.37 -0.43 -14.88
CA GLU A 133 4.83 0.82 -15.37
C GLU A 133 3.46 1.10 -14.71
N LYS A 134 3.27 2.36 -14.33
CA LYS A 134 2.03 2.83 -13.72
C LYS A 134 1.13 3.36 -14.82
N VAL A 135 0.13 2.58 -15.19
CA VAL A 135 -0.85 2.97 -16.22
C VAL A 135 -2.23 3.09 -15.54
N PRO A 136 -2.66 4.29 -15.10
CA PRO A 136 -3.96 4.48 -14.47
C PRO A 136 -5.12 4.08 -15.39
N LEU A 137 -6.30 3.82 -14.85
CA LEU A 137 -7.51 3.60 -15.64
C LEU A 137 -7.97 4.94 -16.24
N THR A 138 -8.20 4.96 -17.55
CA THR A 138 -8.87 6.10 -18.19
C THR A 138 -10.32 6.20 -17.68
N PRO A 139 -10.98 7.37 -17.83
CA PRO A 139 -12.40 7.49 -17.52
C PRO A 139 -13.26 6.41 -18.21
N ASP A 140 -12.99 6.13 -19.48
CA ASP A 140 -13.71 5.13 -20.26
C ASP A 140 -13.47 3.70 -19.76
N GLU A 141 -12.22 3.33 -19.46
CA GLU A 141 -11.90 2.02 -18.87
C GLU A 141 -12.58 1.85 -17.50
N TYR A 142 -12.62 2.91 -16.70
CA TYR A 142 -13.30 2.90 -15.40
C TYR A 142 -14.82 2.73 -15.55
N ILE A 143 -15.44 3.45 -16.47
CA ILE A 143 -16.88 3.34 -16.75
C ILE A 143 -17.21 1.95 -17.29
N ALA A 144 -16.47 1.46 -18.28
CA ALA A 144 -16.67 0.13 -18.86
C ALA A 144 -16.54 -0.99 -17.80
N LEU A 145 -15.59 -0.85 -16.87
CA LEU A 145 -15.47 -1.79 -15.75
C LEU A 145 -16.68 -1.73 -14.81
N CYS A 146 -17.20 -0.54 -14.52
CA CYS A 146 -18.42 -0.39 -13.71
C CYS A 146 -19.64 -1.03 -14.41
N GLU A 147 -19.86 -0.71 -15.67
CA GLU A 147 -20.98 -1.23 -16.48
C GLU A 147 -20.93 -2.76 -16.60
N GLU A 148 -19.74 -3.33 -16.82
CA GLU A 148 -19.60 -4.78 -16.94
C GLU A 148 -19.82 -5.50 -15.59
N LEU A 149 -19.42 -4.90 -14.47
CA LEU A 149 -19.72 -5.44 -13.13
C LEU A 149 -21.20 -5.34 -12.81
N GLU A 150 -21.87 -4.24 -13.18
CA GLU A 150 -23.31 -4.09 -13.07
C GLU A 150 -24.05 -5.14 -13.91
N ARG A 151 -23.66 -5.30 -15.18
CA ARG A 151 -24.23 -6.30 -16.10
C ARG A 151 -24.09 -7.74 -15.59
N ARG A 152 -23.00 -8.04 -14.87
CA ARG A 152 -22.75 -9.34 -14.23
C ARG A 152 -23.38 -9.46 -12.84
N GLU A 153 -24.06 -8.42 -12.35
CA GLU A 153 -24.64 -8.35 -11.01
C GLU A 153 -23.61 -8.55 -9.89
N GLU A 154 -22.37 -8.11 -10.13
CA GLU A 154 -21.26 -8.19 -9.18
C GLU A 154 -21.29 -7.03 -8.17
N TRP A 155 -22.45 -6.85 -7.51
CA TRP A 155 -22.81 -5.66 -6.75
C TRP A 155 -21.80 -5.28 -5.66
N GLN A 156 -21.26 -6.25 -4.92
CA GLN A 156 -20.25 -5.97 -3.89
C GLN A 156 -18.94 -5.44 -4.50
N LYS A 157 -18.53 -6.02 -5.63
CA LYS A 157 -17.29 -5.64 -6.32
C LYS A 157 -17.45 -4.27 -6.96
N LEU A 158 -18.63 -3.97 -7.52
CA LEU A 158 -18.99 -2.66 -8.05
C LEU A 158 -18.99 -1.60 -6.94
N ALA A 159 -19.65 -1.86 -5.82
CA ALA A 159 -19.63 -0.97 -4.65
C ALA A 159 -18.21 -0.72 -4.14
N TYR A 160 -17.36 -1.75 -4.10
CA TYR A 160 -15.96 -1.63 -3.73
C TYR A 160 -15.16 -0.76 -4.71
N LEU A 161 -15.34 -0.98 -6.02
CA LEU A 161 -14.66 -0.24 -7.09
C LEU A 161 -15.00 1.25 -7.02
N VAL A 162 -16.29 1.58 -7.01
CA VAL A 162 -16.76 2.97 -7.01
C VAL A 162 -16.37 3.67 -5.71
N PHE A 163 -16.52 3.01 -4.55
CA PHE A 163 -16.07 3.58 -3.28
C PHE A 163 -14.55 3.83 -3.26
N SER A 164 -13.75 2.87 -3.72
CA SER A 164 -12.28 2.99 -3.73
C SER A 164 -11.81 4.07 -4.69
N TYR A 165 -12.44 4.20 -5.86
CA TYR A 165 -12.16 5.26 -6.81
C TYR A 165 -12.59 6.63 -6.26
N SER A 166 -13.84 6.77 -5.80
CA SER A 166 -14.40 8.02 -5.27
C SER A 166 -13.58 8.59 -4.10
N THR A 167 -13.14 7.74 -3.17
CA THR A 167 -12.31 8.12 -2.01
C THR A 167 -10.81 8.20 -2.31
N GLY A 168 -10.36 7.52 -3.36
CA GLY A 168 -8.95 7.21 -3.58
C GLY A 168 -8.28 6.46 -2.43
N CYS A 169 -9.01 5.76 -1.56
CA CYS A 169 -8.43 5.21 -0.32
C CYS A 169 -7.54 3.97 -0.55
N ARG A 170 -6.76 3.59 0.46
CA ARG A 170 -5.98 2.34 0.44
C ARG A 170 -6.90 1.15 0.67
N ARG A 171 -6.54 -0.03 0.15
CA ARG A 171 -7.30 -1.27 0.36
C ARG A 171 -7.63 -1.58 1.84
N ALA A 172 -6.68 -1.30 2.75
CA ALA A 172 -6.88 -1.53 4.17
C ALA A 172 -7.82 -0.51 4.82
N GLU A 173 -7.96 0.69 4.23
CA GLU A 173 -8.90 1.73 4.65
C GLU A 173 -10.32 1.35 4.16
N ALA A 174 -10.48 0.96 2.89
CA ALA A 174 -11.75 0.46 2.34
C ALA A 174 -12.31 -0.74 3.13
N ARG A 175 -11.43 -1.65 3.56
CA ARG A 175 -11.78 -2.83 4.34
C ARG A 175 -12.51 -2.49 5.64
N GLN A 176 -12.20 -1.36 6.26
CA GLN A 176 -12.75 -0.94 7.55
C GLN A 176 -14.15 -0.33 7.43
N LEU A 177 -14.65 -0.06 6.22
CA LEU A 177 -15.95 0.57 6.01
C LEU A 177 -17.06 -0.23 6.69
N LEU A 178 -17.94 0.45 7.43
CA LEU A 178 -19.07 -0.13 8.16
C LEU A 178 -20.36 0.10 7.36
N LYS A 179 -21.31 -0.83 7.49
CA LYS A 179 -22.57 -0.80 6.72
C LYS A 179 -23.47 0.39 7.06
N GLU A 180 -23.45 0.85 8.32
CA GLU A 180 -24.20 2.04 8.80
C GLU A 180 -23.85 3.34 8.05
N VAL A 181 -22.78 3.36 7.25
CA VAL A 181 -22.41 4.53 6.44
C VAL A 181 -23.52 4.98 5.49
N VAL A 182 -24.42 4.08 5.09
CA VAL A 182 -25.54 4.40 4.17
C VAL A 182 -26.61 5.28 4.79
N ASP A 183 -26.64 5.34 6.13
CA ASP A 183 -27.59 6.14 6.91
C ASP A 183 -27.05 7.54 7.22
N TYR A 184 -25.80 7.82 6.86
CA TYR A 184 -25.17 9.09 7.18
C TYR A 184 -25.70 10.23 6.28
N PRO A 185 -25.94 11.42 6.85
CA PRO A 185 -26.48 12.53 6.08
C PRO A 185 -25.45 13.06 5.09
N ALA A 186 -25.95 13.50 3.93
CA ALA A 186 -25.15 14.20 2.94
C ALA A 186 -24.71 15.57 3.49
N LYS A 187 -23.48 15.97 3.18
CA LYS A 187 -23.03 17.35 3.37
C LYS A 187 -23.03 18.04 2.02
N GLU A 188 -23.97 18.95 1.85
CA GLU A 188 -24.05 19.77 0.66
C GLU A 188 -23.21 21.03 0.84
N LYS A 189 -22.43 21.37 -0.18
CA LYS A 189 -21.69 22.61 -0.23
C LYS A 189 -21.78 23.19 -1.63
N GLU A 190 -22.25 24.43 -1.72
CA GLU A 190 -22.13 25.18 -2.97
C GLU A 190 -20.66 25.42 -3.27
N ILE A 191 -20.24 24.94 -4.44
CA ILE A 191 -18.92 25.20 -4.98
C ILE A 191 -19.08 26.05 -6.23
N LYS A 192 -18.28 27.11 -6.31
CA LYS A 192 -18.08 27.84 -7.55
C LYS A 192 -17.09 27.05 -8.40
N ILE A 193 -17.55 26.55 -9.53
CA ILE A 193 -16.70 25.94 -10.55
C ILE A 193 -16.46 27.03 -11.59
N ILE A 194 -15.20 27.36 -11.80
CA ILE A 194 -14.79 28.23 -12.91
C ILE A 194 -14.43 27.25 -14.03
N ASP A 195 -15.13 27.32 -15.16
CA ASP A 195 -14.77 26.52 -16.34
C ASP A 195 -13.50 27.07 -17.01
N GLU A 196 -12.97 26.34 -17.99
CA GLU A 196 -11.78 26.73 -18.76
C GLU A 196 -11.96 28.06 -19.51
N ASN A 197 -13.20 28.51 -19.68
CA ASN A 197 -13.56 29.78 -20.33
C ASN A 197 -13.80 30.92 -19.31
N GLY A 198 -13.51 30.71 -18.02
CA GLY A 198 -13.67 31.71 -16.97
C GLY A 198 -15.12 31.94 -16.50
N LYS A 199 -16.07 31.10 -16.91
CA LYS A 199 -17.48 31.21 -16.52
C LYS A 199 -17.69 30.55 -15.15
N GLU A 200 -18.15 31.35 -14.19
CA GLU A 200 -18.56 30.87 -12.87
C GLU A 200 -19.89 30.12 -12.97
N THR A 201 -19.86 28.81 -12.68
CA THR A 201 -21.05 27.97 -12.53
C THR A 201 -21.15 27.51 -11.07
N THR A 202 -22.29 27.73 -10.43
CA THR A 202 -22.53 27.20 -9.08
C THR A 202 -22.99 25.75 -9.18
N ALA A 203 -22.22 24.84 -8.59
CA ALA A 203 -22.59 23.43 -8.48
C ALA A 203 -22.78 23.06 -7.01
N VAL A 204 -23.79 22.25 -6.72
CA VAL A 204 -23.99 21.69 -5.38
C VAL A 204 -23.14 20.43 -5.27
N SER A 205 -22.07 20.50 -4.48
CA SER A 205 -21.25 19.34 -4.17
C SER A 205 -21.89 18.57 -3.02
N LYS A 206 -22.42 17.39 -3.33
CA LYS A 206 -22.97 16.46 -2.33
C LYS A 206 -21.92 15.41 -1.97
N GLN A 207 -21.48 15.41 -0.72
CA GLN A 207 -20.41 14.53 -0.22
C GLN A 207 -20.80 13.88 1.10
N TYR A 208 -20.37 12.63 1.29
CA TYR A 208 -20.52 11.89 2.54
C TYR A 208 -19.18 11.74 3.23
N HIS A 209 -19.21 11.49 4.53
CA HIS A 209 -18.02 11.23 5.32
C HIS A 209 -18.18 9.89 6.03
N THR A 210 -17.20 9.01 5.93
CA THR A 210 -17.20 7.76 6.69
C THR A 210 -17.09 8.01 8.19
N HIS A 211 -17.28 6.95 8.99
CA HIS A 211 -16.79 6.91 10.36
C HIS A 211 -15.25 7.03 10.38
N ASN A 212 -14.69 7.05 11.58
CA ASN A 212 -13.24 7.14 11.78
C ASN A 212 -12.54 5.88 11.24
N ILE A 213 -11.76 6.04 10.17
CA ILE A 213 -10.98 4.96 9.57
C ILE A 213 -9.50 5.13 9.93
N ARG A 214 -8.89 4.03 10.37
CA ARG A 214 -7.45 3.98 10.65
C ARG A 214 -6.67 3.92 9.35
N CYS A 215 -5.87 4.94 9.10
CA CYS A 215 -4.94 5.10 8.00
C CYS A 215 -3.49 4.77 8.43
N LYS A 216 -2.59 4.63 7.45
CA LYS A 216 -1.16 4.39 7.70
C LYS A 216 -0.55 5.53 8.55
N GLY A 217 0.18 5.17 9.60
CA GLY A 217 0.87 6.10 10.51
C GLY A 217 1.75 5.36 11.52
N HIS A 218 2.44 6.13 12.38
CA HIS A 218 3.26 5.59 13.48
C HIS A 218 2.41 4.86 14.52
N SER A 219 3.04 3.93 15.23
CA SER A 219 2.45 3.09 16.28
C SER A 219 1.31 2.17 15.82
N VAL A 220 0.77 1.42 16.76
CA VAL A 220 -0.47 0.65 16.59
C VAL A 220 -1.67 1.54 16.26
N VAL A 221 -1.68 2.79 16.74
CA VAL A 221 -2.80 3.73 16.55
C VAL A 221 -2.88 4.21 15.10
N GLY A 222 -1.77 4.59 14.48
CA GLY A 222 -1.77 5.14 13.12
C GLY A 222 -2.41 6.53 13.04
N LYS A 223 -2.78 6.97 11.82
CA LYS A 223 -3.52 8.22 11.61
C LYS A 223 -5.01 7.90 11.49
N VAL A 224 -5.90 8.71 12.06
CA VAL A 224 -7.36 8.51 11.92
C VAL A 224 -7.95 9.59 11.04
N ARG A 225 -8.77 9.21 10.06
CA ARG A 225 -9.43 10.14 9.13
C ARG A 225 -10.84 9.66 8.76
N LYS A 226 -11.68 10.61 8.37
CA LYS A 226 -12.97 10.34 7.70
C LYS A 226 -12.79 10.51 6.20
N LEU A 227 -13.05 9.48 5.43
CA LEU A 227 -12.93 9.51 3.98
C LEU A 227 -14.15 10.19 3.37
N LYS A 228 -13.94 10.93 2.28
CA LYS A 228 -15.00 11.61 1.53
C LYS A 228 -15.34 10.82 0.27
N PHE A 229 -16.62 10.68 -0.03
CA PHE A 229 -17.11 10.01 -1.24
C PHE A 229 -18.40 10.66 -1.75
N GLY A 230 -18.70 10.43 -3.03
CA GLY A 230 -19.85 11.00 -3.74
C GLY A 230 -21.14 10.18 -3.65
N ASP A 231 -22.19 10.71 -4.28
CA ASP A 231 -23.52 10.08 -4.40
C ASP A 231 -23.46 8.76 -5.21
N ASP A 232 -22.55 8.66 -6.17
CA ASP A 232 -22.29 7.47 -6.98
C ASP A 232 -21.91 6.26 -6.11
N ALA A 233 -20.92 6.43 -5.24
CA ALA A 233 -20.49 5.40 -4.29
C ALA A 233 -21.61 5.11 -3.29
N MET A 234 -22.33 6.12 -2.79
CA MET A 234 -23.46 5.92 -1.89
C MET A 234 -24.55 5.05 -2.51
N HIS A 235 -24.89 5.29 -3.78
CA HIS A 235 -25.88 4.51 -4.53
C HIS A 235 -25.51 3.03 -4.57
N TRP A 236 -24.29 2.70 -5.01
CA TRP A 236 -23.85 1.31 -5.12
C TRP A 236 -23.66 0.62 -3.77
N LEU A 237 -23.27 1.34 -2.72
CA LEU A 237 -23.22 0.80 -1.37
C LEU A 237 -24.62 0.37 -0.88
N LYS A 238 -25.65 1.21 -1.12
CA LYS A 238 -27.04 0.86 -0.80
C LYS A 238 -27.52 -0.34 -1.61
N LYS A 239 -27.27 -0.34 -2.92
CA LYS A 239 -27.63 -1.47 -3.79
C LYS A 239 -26.99 -2.78 -3.34
N TRP A 240 -25.73 -2.73 -2.93
CA TRP A 240 -25.05 -3.90 -2.38
C TRP A 240 -25.72 -4.38 -1.08
N LEU A 241 -26.08 -3.48 -0.16
CA LEU A 241 -26.75 -3.88 1.08
C LEU A 241 -28.13 -4.50 0.84
N GLU A 242 -28.88 -4.01 -0.14
CA GLU A 242 -30.16 -4.62 -0.56
C GLU A 242 -29.97 -6.08 -1.00
N VAL A 243 -28.96 -6.35 -1.83
CA VAL A 243 -28.66 -7.70 -2.32
C VAL A 243 -28.03 -8.60 -1.25
N ARG A 244 -27.24 -8.00 -0.37
CA ARG A 244 -26.61 -8.68 0.76
C ARG A 244 -27.66 -9.24 1.72
N GLY A 245 -28.74 -8.48 1.95
CA GLY A 245 -29.78 -8.81 2.92
C GLY A 245 -29.32 -8.63 4.37
N ASP A 246 -30.11 -9.18 5.29
CA ASP A 246 -29.86 -9.06 6.73
C ASP A 246 -28.76 -10.02 7.20
N ASP A 247 -27.83 -9.48 7.99
CA ASP A 247 -26.83 -10.24 8.74
C ASP A 247 -26.27 -9.39 9.90
N ASP A 248 -25.53 -10.02 10.80
CA ASP A 248 -24.95 -9.38 11.98
C ASP A 248 -23.56 -8.75 11.75
N CYS A 249 -23.00 -8.87 10.55
CA CYS A 249 -21.67 -8.35 10.26
C CYS A 249 -21.71 -6.83 10.05
N PRO A 250 -20.98 -6.04 10.87
CA PRO A 250 -21.04 -4.59 10.81
C PRO A 250 -20.26 -4.00 9.62
N TYR A 251 -19.36 -4.76 9.02
CA TYR A 251 -18.53 -4.29 7.90
C TYR A 251 -19.29 -4.30 6.58
N MET A 252 -18.99 -3.35 5.69
CA MET A 252 -19.61 -3.21 4.37
C MET A 252 -19.28 -4.38 3.43
N PHE A 253 -18.00 -4.75 3.37
CA PHE A 253 -17.49 -5.77 2.46
C PHE A 253 -17.29 -7.10 3.20
N VAL A 254 -17.98 -8.14 2.75
CA VAL A 254 -18.13 -9.41 3.45
C VAL A 254 -17.99 -10.63 2.54
N VAL A 255 -17.69 -11.76 3.16
CA VAL A 255 -17.78 -13.11 2.58
C VAL A 255 -18.82 -13.88 3.36
N LYS A 256 -19.76 -14.50 2.65
CA LYS A 256 -20.71 -15.47 3.24
C LYS A 256 -20.05 -16.84 3.27
N GLN A 257 -19.99 -17.43 4.45
CA GLN A 257 -19.47 -18.77 4.67
C GLN A 257 -20.51 -19.83 4.31
N LYS A 258 -20.08 -21.09 4.18
CA LYS A 258 -20.97 -22.21 3.81
C LYS A 258 -22.00 -22.54 4.91
N ASP A 259 -21.70 -22.18 6.15
CA ASP A 259 -22.58 -22.32 7.31
C ASP A 259 -23.60 -21.17 7.45
N GLY A 260 -23.58 -20.20 6.52
CA GLY A 260 -24.45 -19.02 6.54
C GLY A 260 -23.87 -17.84 7.34
N GLU A 261 -22.74 -18.00 8.03
CA GLU A 261 -22.09 -16.91 8.75
C GLU A 261 -21.55 -15.86 7.76
N THR A 262 -21.84 -14.59 8.04
CA THR A 262 -21.27 -13.48 7.27
C THR A 262 -20.12 -12.87 8.06
N ARG A 263 -18.95 -12.79 7.44
CA ARG A 263 -17.77 -12.15 8.05
C ARG A 263 -17.16 -11.12 7.11
N GLN A 264 -16.40 -10.19 7.68
CA GLN A 264 -15.58 -9.27 6.90
C GLN A 264 -14.72 -10.04 5.89
N VAL A 265 -14.45 -9.45 4.72
CA VAL A 265 -13.55 -10.04 3.70
C VAL A 265 -12.17 -10.45 4.27
N GLY A 266 -11.30 -11.10 3.51
CA GLY A 266 -9.89 -11.24 3.91
C GLY A 266 -9.07 -10.00 3.56
N GLU A 267 -7.82 -9.90 4.04
CA GLU A 267 -6.89 -8.86 3.55
C GLU A 267 -6.50 -9.03 2.07
N GLY A 268 -6.59 -10.27 1.56
CA GLY A 268 -6.27 -10.63 0.19
C GLY A 268 -7.38 -10.36 -0.82
N VAL A 269 -8.65 -10.39 -0.38
CA VAL A 269 -9.83 -10.46 -1.27
C VAL A 269 -9.88 -9.32 -2.30
N PHE A 270 -9.56 -8.09 -1.89
CA PHE A 270 -9.53 -6.97 -2.84
C PHE A 270 -8.42 -7.10 -3.89
N ASN A 271 -7.28 -7.70 -3.55
CA ASN A 271 -6.26 -8.02 -4.55
C ASN A 271 -6.75 -9.14 -5.47
N ASP A 272 -7.47 -10.13 -4.93
CA ASP A 272 -7.98 -11.26 -5.70
C ASP A 272 -9.03 -10.78 -6.73
N TRP A 273 -9.93 -9.87 -6.34
CA TRP A 273 -10.87 -9.24 -7.27
C TRP A 273 -10.16 -8.44 -8.37
N CYS A 274 -9.13 -7.66 -8.00
CA CYS A 274 -8.37 -6.87 -8.96
C CYS A 274 -7.57 -7.74 -9.93
N SER A 275 -6.81 -8.70 -9.42
CA SER A 275 -5.94 -9.58 -10.21
C SER A 275 -6.69 -10.65 -11.00
N GLY A 276 -7.90 -11.01 -10.56
CA GLY A 276 -8.82 -11.88 -11.28
C GLY A 276 -9.76 -11.08 -12.17
N LEU A 277 -11.02 -10.96 -11.74
CA LEU A 277 -12.12 -10.45 -12.54
C LEU A 277 -11.85 -9.08 -13.17
N PHE A 278 -11.30 -8.12 -12.42
CA PHE A 278 -11.11 -6.77 -12.98
C PHE A 278 -10.01 -6.75 -14.04
N THR A 279 -8.91 -7.49 -13.83
CA THR A 279 -7.85 -7.66 -14.84
C THR A 279 -8.40 -8.33 -16.10
N GLN A 280 -9.31 -9.30 -15.96
CA GLN A 280 -9.96 -9.93 -17.12
C GLN A 280 -10.86 -8.96 -17.89
N ILE A 281 -11.61 -8.09 -17.19
CA ILE A 281 -12.50 -7.12 -17.82
C ILE A 281 -11.71 -6.01 -18.51
N VAL A 282 -10.71 -5.43 -17.83
CA VAL A 282 -9.90 -4.31 -18.36
C VAL A 282 -8.88 -4.81 -19.42
N GLY A 283 -8.52 -6.09 -19.41
CA GLY A 283 -7.54 -6.66 -20.35
C GLY A 283 -6.08 -6.40 -20.00
N ARG A 284 -5.82 -5.77 -18.85
CA ARG A 284 -4.46 -5.51 -18.32
C ARG A 284 -4.46 -5.51 -16.80
N ARG A 285 -3.26 -5.51 -16.22
CA ARG A 285 -3.05 -5.64 -14.78
C ARG A 285 -3.78 -4.55 -13.98
N VAL A 286 -4.71 -4.98 -13.11
CA VAL A 286 -5.38 -4.12 -12.12
C VAL A 286 -4.94 -4.50 -10.71
N HIS A 287 -4.72 -3.51 -9.85
CA HIS A 287 -4.48 -3.71 -8.42
C HIS A 287 -5.17 -2.63 -7.59
N PRO A 288 -5.45 -2.83 -6.29
CA PRO A 288 -6.21 -1.86 -5.50
C PRO A 288 -5.62 -0.44 -5.46
N HIS A 289 -4.29 -0.32 -5.51
CA HIS A 289 -3.64 1.00 -5.53
C HIS A 289 -3.86 1.77 -6.85
N LEU A 290 -4.21 1.05 -7.93
CA LEU A 290 -4.44 1.63 -9.23
C LEU A 290 -5.64 2.57 -9.20
N PHE A 291 -6.70 2.27 -8.45
CA PHE A 291 -7.87 3.15 -8.33
C PHE A 291 -7.53 4.51 -7.71
N ARG A 292 -6.57 4.54 -6.79
CA ARG A 292 -6.09 5.78 -6.17
C ARG A 292 -5.28 6.62 -7.16
N GLU A 293 -4.43 5.98 -7.96
CA GLU A 293 -3.66 6.63 -9.04
C GLU A 293 -4.61 7.11 -10.15
N SER A 294 -5.59 6.29 -10.53
CA SER A 294 -6.63 6.62 -11.53
C SER A 294 -7.47 7.80 -11.07
N ARG A 295 -7.92 7.83 -9.82
CA ARG A 295 -8.69 8.98 -9.33
C ARG A 295 -7.88 10.27 -9.34
N ALA A 296 -6.63 10.23 -8.88
CA ALA A 296 -5.77 11.41 -8.87
C ALA A 296 -5.44 11.89 -10.28
N THR A 297 -5.14 10.97 -11.19
CA THR A 297 -4.87 11.27 -12.61
C THR A 297 -6.12 11.83 -13.28
N ASN A 298 -7.27 11.19 -13.13
CA ASN A 298 -8.51 11.60 -13.78
C ASN A 298 -9.00 12.97 -13.31
N LEU A 299 -8.86 13.28 -12.02
CA LEU A 299 -9.16 14.60 -11.48
C LEU A 299 -8.33 15.71 -12.16
N VAL A 300 -7.07 15.44 -12.50
CA VAL A 300 -6.12 16.46 -12.95
C VAL A 300 -6.07 16.53 -14.48
N VAL A 301 -5.97 15.39 -15.14
CA VAL A 301 -5.79 15.29 -16.60
C VAL A 301 -7.11 15.46 -17.34
N TYR A 302 -8.20 14.84 -16.85
CA TYR A 302 -9.47 14.80 -17.59
C TYR A 302 -10.54 15.74 -17.01
N GLU A 303 -10.50 16.03 -15.70
CA GLU A 303 -11.41 16.98 -15.05
C GLU A 303 -10.77 18.36 -14.82
N HIS A 304 -9.52 18.56 -15.25
CA HIS A 304 -8.77 19.82 -15.18
C HIS A 304 -8.73 20.48 -13.79
N LYS A 305 -8.77 19.67 -12.72
CA LYS A 305 -8.67 20.16 -11.34
C LYS A 305 -7.21 20.27 -10.91
N SER A 306 -6.95 21.15 -9.95
CA SER A 306 -5.60 21.35 -9.43
C SER A 306 -5.07 20.11 -8.69
N ALA A 307 -3.75 19.91 -8.70
CA ALA A 307 -3.10 18.82 -7.96
C ALA A 307 -3.34 18.90 -6.44
N GLU A 308 -3.62 20.08 -5.90
CA GLU A 308 -3.97 20.32 -4.50
C GLU A 308 -5.37 19.75 -4.19
N VAL A 309 -6.30 19.76 -5.14
CA VAL A 309 -7.60 19.10 -4.99
C VAL A 309 -7.40 17.59 -4.87
N ALA A 310 -6.61 17.00 -5.78
CA ALA A 310 -6.26 15.59 -5.71
C ALA A 310 -5.52 15.24 -4.40
N GLN A 311 -4.55 16.06 -3.98
CA GLN A 311 -3.81 15.88 -2.73
C GLN A 311 -4.71 15.90 -1.49
N LYS A 312 -5.66 16.85 -1.42
CA LYS A 312 -6.63 16.95 -0.32
C LYS A 312 -7.56 15.74 -0.27
N LEU A 313 -8.03 15.25 -1.43
CA LEU A 313 -8.86 14.05 -1.51
C LEU A 313 -8.09 12.81 -1.04
N LEU A 314 -6.88 12.61 -1.55
CA LEU A 314 -6.03 11.48 -1.22
C LEU A 314 -5.47 11.58 0.21
N GLY A 315 -5.45 12.77 0.80
CA GLY A 315 -4.91 13.06 2.13
C GLY A 315 -3.39 12.91 2.21
N HIS A 316 -2.65 13.21 1.14
CA HIS A 316 -1.19 13.27 1.25
C HIS A 316 -0.77 14.48 2.10
N ASN A 317 0.35 14.36 2.82
CA ASN A 317 0.86 15.49 3.61
C ASN A 317 1.51 16.57 2.71
N ASP A 318 1.99 16.16 1.55
CA ASP A 318 2.69 17.02 0.58
C ASP A 318 2.09 16.80 -0.82
N VAL A 319 1.92 17.89 -1.56
CA VAL A 319 1.47 17.87 -2.95
C VAL A 319 2.47 17.18 -3.86
N SER A 320 3.78 17.27 -3.57
CA SER A 320 4.86 16.61 -4.32
C SER A 320 4.65 15.10 -4.41
N THR A 321 4.16 14.49 -3.32
CA THR A 321 3.83 13.06 -3.28
C THR A 321 2.73 12.74 -4.29
N THR A 322 1.72 13.60 -4.42
CA THR A 322 0.61 13.41 -5.36
C THR A 322 1.07 13.60 -6.79
N LYS A 323 1.81 14.69 -7.07
CA LYS A 323 2.34 15.01 -8.41
C LYS A 323 3.28 13.93 -8.92
N ASN A 324 4.27 13.52 -8.12
CA ASN A 324 5.35 12.66 -8.60
C ASN A 324 5.00 11.16 -8.62
N HIS A 325 3.93 10.74 -7.93
CA HIS A 325 3.66 9.30 -7.75
C HIS A 325 2.23 8.87 -8.09
N TYR A 326 1.28 9.79 -8.22
CA TYR A 326 -0.14 9.44 -8.38
C TYR A 326 -0.82 10.11 -9.58
N ILE A 327 -0.31 11.25 -10.04
CA ILE A 327 -0.75 11.90 -11.27
C ILE A 327 0.20 11.43 -12.36
N ILE A 328 -0.30 10.61 -13.28
CA ILE A 328 0.48 10.12 -14.43
C ILE A 328 -0.05 10.85 -15.66
N LYS A 329 0.76 11.76 -16.20
CA LYS A 329 0.51 12.41 -17.49
C LYS A 329 1.12 11.55 -18.60
N SER A 330 0.46 11.45 -19.74
CA SER A 330 1.06 10.86 -20.95
C SER A 330 2.16 11.76 -21.50
N ASP A 331 3.07 11.19 -22.28
CA ASP A 331 4.09 11.96 -23.01
C ASP A 331 3.45 12.96 -24.00
N GLU A 332 2.20 12.72 -24.43
CA GLU A 332 1.41 13.67 -25.23
C GLU A 332 1.02 14.96 -24.48
N ASP A 333 1.09 14.96 -23.14
CA ASP A 333 0.88 16.13 -22.27
C ASP A 333 2.22 16.71 -21.78
N ASP A 334 3.34 16.41 -22.44
CA ASP A 334 4.65 16.94 -22.07
C ASP A 334 4.73 18.43 -22.39
N GLU A 335 4.63 19.25 -21.34
CA GLU A 335 4.83 20.70 -21.38
C GLU A 335 6.22 21.08 -21.95
N SER A 336 7.17 20.14 -22.05
CA SER A 336 8.45 20.36 -22.73
C SER A 336 8.30 20.58 -24.24
N ASP A 337 7.22 20.13 -24.87
CA ASP A 337 6.91 20.42 -26.27
C ASP A 337 6.70 21.93 -26.50
N GLU A 338 6.23 22.67 -25.48
CA GLU A 338 6.14 24.14 -25.54
C GLU A 338 7.51 24.82 -25.66
N ALA A 339 8.59 24.17 -25.24
CA ALA A 339 9.95 24.69 -25.35
C ALA A 339 10.51 24.64 -26.77
N PHE A 340 9.81 23.97 -27.70
CA PHE A 340 10.20 23.82 -29.10
C PHE A 340 9.25 24.55 -30.07
N ILE A 341 8.43 25.47 -29.56
CA ILE A 341 7.58 26.39 -30.36
C ILE A 341 8.38 27.61 -30.85
#